data_AF-A0A7Y1SEF5-F1
#
_entry.id   AF-A0A7Y1SEF5-F1
#
_cell.length_a   1.000
_cell.length_b   1.000
_cell.length_c   1.000
_cell.angle_alpha   90.00
_cell.angle_beta   90.00
_cell.angle_gamma   90.00
#
_symmetry.space_group_name_H-M   'P 1'
#
loop_
_entity.id
_entity.type
_entity.pdbx_description
1 polymer ?
#
loop_
_entity_poly.entity_id
_entity_poly.type
_entity_poly.pdbx_seq_one_letter_code
_entity_poly.pdbx_strand_id
1 'polypeptide(L)'
;MLDRPMYLKPDVAIEPLFNQWYVWWYLISPATAPLFVSRLHLKLMQSFVANPDVHVAALQNPALMGGPFINHPVSRVNEVKALLDRTTREQADMLAYTKAVSDLEQLLASSKGESLEPLYAKVPDMLRGFVELHYDLAHRANARIMEPLLYRSSLYKESAQSISLMRVAGDARKYVFSTPRLEGDSPLWLQVPYKHEGIDALFRMRHTPGSPGQVAEMLGVPSTASEAFADLFTETAPRKPEPYTGSGVRVRYFGHACVLMETREVSVLTDPVISYEFPTDQRRFTHADLPEKIDYVLITHGHADHLMMETLLQLRHRIGTIVVPRSNAYSLADPSLRLVLEQTGFKNVIEIDDLQEIKIPGGSLMGIPFIGEHSDLAVQAKTAHLVRLAGRSMLMAADSNALEPRMYQHLSKLVGPLDALYLGMECEGGPMSWMYGPLLSQPLPRKMDQSRRLNGSDSARATEILNHLNPKEVFIYAMGQEPWLRHVMVLQYDETAPQMIESNKFIEVCKGRNIPAARPFLSMEQILE
;
A
#
# COMPACT_ATOMS: atom_id res chain seq x y z
N MET A 1 16.44 -26.57 -21.17
CA MET A 1 17.05 -25.32 -20.65
C MET A 1 16.55 -25.00 -19.23
N LEU A 2 15.27 -25.24 -18.91
CA LEU A 2 14.68 -24.97 -17.59
C LEU A 2 15.06 -25.97 -16.47
N ASP A 3 15.82 -27.02 -16.78
CA ASP A 3 16.27 -28.03 -15.80
C ASP A 3 17.61 -27.67 -15.11
N ARG A 4 18.29 -26.62 -15.57
CA ARG A 4 19.53 -26.13 -14.95
C ARG A 4 19.22 -25.11 -13.85
N PRO A 5 20.05 -24.99 -12.81
CA PRO A 5 19.93 -23.91 -11.84
C PRO A 5 20.10 -22.54 -12.52
N MET A 6 19.11 -21.66 -12.37
CA MET A 6 19.09 -20.31 -12.93
C MET A 6 18.61 -19.29 -11.88
N TYR A 7 18.90 -18.02 -12.12
CA TYR A 7 18.41 -16.90 -11.35
C TYR A 7 17.20 -16.25 -12.04
N LEU A 8 16.32 -15.63 -11.26
CA LEU A 8 15.31 -14.72 -11.77
C LEU A 8 16.00 -13.40 -12.17
N LYS A 9 15.73 -12.90 -13.39
CA LYS A 9 16.30 -11.63 -13.84
C LYS A 9 15.86 -10.48 -12.92
N PRO A 10 16.74 -9.47 -12.69
CA PRO A 10 16.46 -8.41 -11.73
C PRO A 10 15.46 -7.36 -12.27
N ASP A 11 15.13 -7.42 -13.55
CA ASP A 11 14.11 -6.62 -14.24
C ASP A 11 12.72 -7.29 -14.28
N VAL A 12 12.56 -8.48 -13.70
CA VAL A 12 11.23 -9.12 -13.58
C VAL A 12 10.40 -8.34 -12.58
N ALA A 13 9.15 -8.01 -12.92
CA ALA A 13 8.15 -7.41 -12.04
C ALA A 13 6.95 -8.35 -11.88
N ILE A 14 6.16 -8.11 -10.83
CA ILE A 14 4.89 -8.78 -10.58
C ILE A 14 3.80 -7.75 -10.37
N GLU A 15 2.67 -7.91 -11.04
CA GLU A 15 1.44 -7.21 -10.68
C GLU A 15 0.46 -8.22 -10.07
N PRO A 16 0.18 -8.13 -8.76
CA PRO A 16 -0.90 -8.92 -8.16
C PRO A 16 -2.25 -8.31 -8.54
N LEU A 17 -3.18 -9.17 -8.99
CA LEU A 17 -4.46 -8.78 -9.56
C LEU A 17 -5.64 -9.46 -8.87
N PHE A 18 -6.70 -8.70 -8.58
CA PHE A 18 -7.99 -9.20 -8.11
C PHE A 18 -9.08 -8.94 -9.15
N ASN A 19 -9.68 -10.00 -9.70
CA ASN A 19 -10.61 -9.90 -10.84
C ASN A 19 -10.03 -9.08 -12.01
N GLN A 20 -8.74 -9.24 -12.29
CA GLN A 20 -7.99 -8.49 -13.30
C GLN A 20 -7.66 -7.02 -12.97
N TRP A 21 -7.96 -6.54 -11.77
CA TRP A 21 -7.59 -5.18 -11.31
C TRP A 21 -6.37 -5.23 -10.43
N TYR A 22 -5.48 -4.24 -10.54
CA TYR A 22 -4.32 -4.14 -9.66
C TYR A 22 -4.75 -4.14 -8.20
N VAL A 23 -4.16 -5.02 -7.39
CA VAL A 23 -4.59 -5.21 -6.01
C VAL A 23 -4.00 -4.13 -5.10
N TRP A 24 -4.79 -3.79 -4.09
CA TRP A 24 -4.45 -2.96 -2.95
C TRP A 24 -5.27 -3.48 -1.76
N TRP A 25 -4.97 -3.03 -0.53
CA TRP A 25 -5.48 -3.66 0.70
C TRP A 25 -7.01 -3.79 0.75
N TYR A 26 -7.75 -2.83 0.18
CA TYR A 26 -9.21 -2.89 0.10
C TYR A 26 -9.78 -3.97 -0.81
N LEU A 27 -9.00 -4.49 -1.77
CA LEU A 27 -9.40 -5.61 -2.61
C LEU A 27 -9.04 -6.97 -2.01
N ILE A 28 -8.34 -7.00 -0.87
CA ILE A 28 -7.99 -8.23 -0.16
C ILE A 28 -9.01 -8.54 0.94
N SER A 29 -9.48 -7.53 1.67
CA SER A 29 -10.50 -7.74 2.69
C SER A 29 -11.85 -8.13 2.06
N PRO A 30 -12.46 -9.27 2.45
CA PRO A 30 -13.77 -9.67 1.97
C PRO A 30 -14.89 -8.72 2.46
N ALA A 31 -14.61 -7.86 3.45
CA ALA A 31 -15.57 -6.85 3.89
C ALA A 31 -15.68 -5.68 2.89
N THR A 32 -14.59 -5.35 2.20
CA THR A 32 -14.47 -4.15 1.36
C THR A 32 -14.37 -4.46 -0.13
N ALA A 33 -13.73 -5.57 -0.51
CA ALA A 33 -13.55 -5.95 -1.92
C ALA A 33 -14.87 -5.98 -2.70
N PRO A 34 -16.00 -6.50 -2.15
CA PRO A 34 -17.30 -6.44 -2.82
C PRO A 34 -17.75 -5.01 -3.16
N LEU A 35 -17.48 -4.04 -2.27
CA LEU A 35 -17.86 -2.64 -2.44
C LEU A 35 -17.06 -2.01 -3.59
N PHE A 36 -15.76 -2.27 -3.69
CA PHE A 36 -14.94 -1.78 -4.80
C PHE A 36 -15.28 -2.44 -6.13
N VAL A 37 -15.46 -3.76 -6.15
CA VAL A 37 -15.87 -4.46 -7.37
C VAL A 37 -17.18 -3.88 -7.91
N SER A 38 -18.19 -3.76 -7.06
CA SER A 38 -19.53 -3.32 -7.44
C SER A 38 -19.65 -1.81 -7.70
N ARG A 39 -19.07 -0.97 -6.84
CA ARG A 39 -19.29 0.49 -6.86
C ARG A 39 -18.19 1.25 -7.61
N LEU A 40 -17.04 0.63 -7.90
CA LEU A 40 -15.98 1.22 -8.73
C LEU A 40 -15.80 0.44 -10.04
N HIS A 41 -15.33 -0.81 -9.98
CA HIS A 41 -14.86 -1.53 -11.17
C HIS A 41 -15.97 -1.75 -12.20
N LEU A 42 -17.14 -2.25 -11.78
CA LEU A 42 -18.27 -2.44 -12.70
C LEU A 42 -18.74 -1.11 -13.29
N LYS A 43 -18.82 -0.03 -12.48
CA LYS A 43 -19.25 1.28 -12.96
C LYS A 43 -18.27 1.89 -13.95
N LEU A 44 -16.96 1.72 -13.73
CA LEU A 44 -15.92 2.16 -14.67
C LEU A 44 -16.01 1.41 -15.99
N MET A 45 -16.16 0.08 -15.96
CA MET A 45 -16.33 -0.71 -17.18
C MET A 45 -17.62 -0.36 -17.92
N GLN A 46 -18.74 -0.16 -17.21
CA GLN A 46 -20.00 0.29 -17.79
C GLN A 46 -19.84 1.67 -18.47
N SER A 47 -19.17 2.62 -17.80
CA SER A 47 -18.88 3.94 -18.36
C SER A 47 -18.05 3.84 -19.64
N PHE A 48 -16.98 3.05 -19.64
CA PHE A 48 -16.12 2.87 -20.80
C PHE A 48 -16.83 2.17 -21.96
N VAL A 49 -17.60 1.12 -21.69
CA VAL A 49 -18.37 0.40 -22.72
C VAL A 49 -19.42 1.31 -23.37
N ALA A 50 -20.02 2.21 -22.59
CA ALA A 50 -21.01 3.14 -23.10
C ALA A 50 -20.38 4.32 -23.88
N ASN A 51 -19.24 4.84 -23.42
CA ASN A 51 -18.63 6.06 -23.96
C ASN A 51 -17.08 5.97 -23.99
N PRO A 52 -16.48 5.08 -24.81
CA PRO A 52 -15.04 4.82 -24.78
C PRO A 52 -14.20 6.02 -25.21
N ASP A 53 -14.70 6.82 -26.16
CA ASP A 53 -14.01 8.03 -26.64
C ASP A 53 -13.81 9.07 -25.54
N VAL A 54 -14.74 9.17 -24.59
CA VAL A 54 -14.64 10.09 -23.44
C VAL A 54 -13.45 9.71 -22.55
N HIS A 55 -13.25 8.42 -22.32
CA HIS A 55 -12.13 7.91 -21.53
C HIS A 55 -10.80 8.16 -22.23
N VAL A 56 -10.73 7.86 -23.53
CA VAL A 56 -9.52 8.10 -24.34
C VAL A 56 -9.18 9.59 -24.39
N ALA A 57 -10.16 10.46 -24.64
CA ALA A 57 -9.97 11.90 -24.69
C ALA A 57 -9.57 12.47 -23.32
N ALA A 58 -10.17 12.00 -22.23
CA ALA A 58 -9.81 12.45 -20.88
C ALA A 58 -8.34 12.16 -20.57
N LEU A 59 -7.83 10.98 -20.96
CA LEU A 59 -6.44 10.57 -20.71
C LEU A 59 -5.41 11.27 -21.60
N GLN A 60 -5.84 12.08 -22.59
CA GLN A 60 -4.93 12.99 -23.31
C GLN A 60 -4.55 14.21 -22.46
N ASN A 61 -5.32 14.52 -21.41
CA ASN A 61 -5.02 15.59 -20.48
C ASN A 61 -4.25 15.03 -19.26
N PRO A 62 -2.96 15.41 -19.06
CA PRO A 62 -2.18 14.97 -17.91
C PRO A 62 -2.85 15.25 -16.55
N ALA A 63 -3.62 16.33 -16.44
CA ALA A 63 -4.32 16.69 -15.19
C ALA A 63 -5.49 15.76 -14.83
N LEU A 64 -5.93 14.90 -15.76
CA LEU A 64 -6.98 13.91 -15.52
C LEU A 64 -6.42 12.49 -15.35
N MET A 65 -5.10 12.31 -15.50
CA MET A 65 -4.46 11.04 -15.15
C MET A 65 -4.62 10.76 -13.65
N GLY A 66 -4.82 9.49 -13.29
CA GLY A 66 -5.20 9.10 -11.93
C GLY A 66 -6.72 9.18 -11.66
N GLY A 67 -7.49 9.78 -12.56
CA GLY A 67 -8.94 9.85 -12.48
C GLY A 67 -9.65 8.52 -12.85
N PRO A 68 -10.99 8.50 -12.74
CA PRO A 68 -11.83 7.32 -13.00
C PRO A 68 -11.98 7.02 -14.50
N PHE A 69 -10.86 6.86 -15.22
CA PHE A 69 -10.83 6.60 -16.66
C PHE A 69 -10.03 5.33 -16.98
N ILE A 70 -10.69 4.35 -17.58
CA ILE A 70 -10.05 3.16 -18.18
C ILE A 70 -9.11 3.57 -19.32
N ASN A 71 -7.85 3.11 -19.24
CA ASN A 71 -6.78 3.37 -20.20
C ASN A 71 -6.62 2.22 -21.21
N HIS A 72 -7.69 1.98 -21.96
CA HIS A 72 -7.72 1.07 -23.11
C HIS A 72 -8.19 1.81 -24.36
N PRO A 73 -7.69 1.46 -25.56
CA PRO A 73 -8.18 2.06 -26.79
C PRO A 73 -9.60 1.58 -27.11
N VAL A 74 -10.33 2.35 -27.91
CA VAL A 74 -11.71 2.05 -28.36
C VAL A 74 -11.80 0.65 -29.01
N SER A 75 -10.75 0.20 -29.68
CA SER A 75 -10.70 -1.14 -30.30
C SER A 75 -10.89 -2.29 -29.32
N ARG A 76 -10.65 -2.09 -28.01
CA ARG A 76 -10.75 -3.12 -26.97
C ARG A 76 -12.04 -3.07 -26.15
N VAL A 77 -13.02 -2.27 -26.56
CA VAL A 77 -14.32 -2.16 -25.89
C VAL A 77 -15.02 -3.51 -25.72
N ASN A 78 -14.94 -4.38 -26.72
CA ASN A 78 -15.57 -5.70 -26.64
C ASN A 78 -14.93 -6.60 -25.58
N GLU A 79 -13.62 -6.48 -25.35
CA GLU A 79 -12.92 -7.24 -24.30
C GLU A 79 -13.27 -6.72 -22.90
N VAL A 80 -13.36 -5.39 -22.74
CA VAL A 80 -13.84 -4.78 -21.48
C VAL A 80 -15.30 -5.18 -21.22
N LYS A 81 -16.13 -5.23 -22.25
CA LYS A 81 -17.52 -5.70 -22.13
C LYS A 81 -17.58 -7.18 -21.73
N ALA A 82 -16.76 -8.03 -22.33
CA ALA A 82 -16.69 -9.44 -21.95
C ALA A 82 -16.25 -9.62 -20.49
N LEU A 83 -15.29 -8.81 -20.01
CA LEU A 83 -14.90 -8.78 -18.60
C LEU A 83 -16.02 -8.30 -17.69
N LEU A 84 -16.74 -7.24 -18.08
CA LEU A 84 -17.90 -6.73 -17.35
C LEU A 84 -18.96 -7.81 -17.17
N ASP A 85 -19.33 -8.50 -18.25
CA ASP A 85 -20.33 -9.57 -18.26
C ASP A 85 -19.87 -10.76 -17.40
N ARG A 86 -18.59 -11.15 -17.53
CA ARG A 86 -17.98 -12.22 -16.74
C ARG A 86 -17.97 -11.90 -15.26
N THR A 87 -17.49 -10.71 -14.88
CA THR A 87 -17.41 -10.27 -13.48
C THR A 87 -18.79 -10.20 -12.86
N THR A 88 -19.79 -9.69 -13.59
CA THR A 88 -21.18 -9.61 -13.13
C THR A 88 -21.76 -11.00 -12.81
N ARG A 89 -21.45 -11.99 -13.65
CA ARG A 89 -21.91 -13.39 -13.46
C ARG A 89 -21.14 -14.10 -12.34
N GLU A 90 -19.82 -14.02 -12.35
CA GLU A 90 -18.95 -14.81 -11.47
C GLU A 90 -18.84 -14.22 -10.06
N GLN A 91 -19.04 -12.92 -9.89
CA GLN A 91 -18.99 -12.22 -8.61
C GLN A 91 -20.40 -11.78 -8.13
N ALA A 92 -21.43 -12.54 -8.52
CA ALA A 92 -22.81 -12.23 -8.16
C ALA A 92 -23.05 -12.19 -6.64
N ASP A 93 -22.32 -12.99 -5.88
CA ASP A 93 -22.35 -12.98 -4.42
C ASP A 93 -21.73 -11.70 -3.81
N MET A 94 -20.66 -11.15 -4.40
CA MET A 94 -20.14 -9.83 -4.02
C MET A 94 -21.16 -8.73 -4.27
N LEU A 95 -21.88 -8.78 -5.40
CA LEU A 95 -22.93 -7.80 -5.72
C LEU A 95 -24.08 -7.89 -4.73
N ALA A 96 -24.48 -9.13 -4.39
CA ALA A 96 -25.46 -9.36 -3.34
C ALA A 96 -24.94 -8.83 -1.99
N TYR A 97 -23.66 -9.05 -1.65
CA TYR A 97 -23.06 -8.58 -0.39
C TYR A 97 -23.14 -7.07 -0.27
N THR A 98 -22.77 -6.33 -1.32
CA THR A 98 -22.90 -4.87 -1.35
C THR A 98 -24.34 -4.44 -1.10
N LYS A 99 -25.32 -5.13 -1.68
CA LYS A 99 -26.74 -4.84 -1.42
C LYS A 99 -27.10 -5.13 0.04
N ALA A 100 -26.67 -6.26 0.59
CA ALA A 100 -26.92 -6.61 1.98
C ALA A 100 -26.32 -5.60 2.97
N VAL A 101 -25.14 -5.04 2.68
CA VAL A 101 -24.55 -3.96 3.47
C VAL A 101 -25.45 -2.72 3.44
N SER A 102 -25.90 -2.30 2.25
CA SER A 102 -26.86 -1.18 2.13
C SER A 102 -28.20 -1.44 2.84
N ASP A 103 -28.74 -2.66 2.75
CA ASP A 103 -29.98 -3.04 3.43
C ASP A 103 -29.81 -3.02 4.96
N LEU A 104 -28.64 -3.45 5.47
CA LEU A 104 -28.30 -3.41 6.89
C LEU A 104 -28.18 -1.97 7.40
N GLU A 105 -27.50 -1.09 6.65
CA GLU A 105 -27.42 0.35 6.96
C GLU A 105 -28.83 0.96 7.04
N GLN A 106 -29.71 0.63 6.09
CA GLN A 106 -31.09 1.11 6.09
C GLN A 106 -31.91 0.58 7.27
N LEU A 107 -31.75 -0.70 7.62
CA LEU A 107 -32.39 -1.31 8.79
C LEU A 107 -32.04 -0.54 10.07
N LEU A 108 -30.75 -0.23 10.25
CA LEU A 108 -30.23 0.43 11.44
C LEU A 108 -30.56 1.92 11.50
N ALA A 109 -30.68 2.61 10.36
CA ALA A 109 -30.95 4.05 10.28
C ALA A 109 -32.24 4.49 11.00
N SER A 110 -33.20 3.58 11.20
CA SER A 110 -34.47 3.87 11.87
C SER A 110 -34.42 3.78 13.39
N SER A 111 -33.34 3.23 13.95
CA SER A 111 -33.22 2.93 15.38
C SER A 111 -32.94 4.20 16.18
N LYS A 112 -33.59 4.37 17.34
CA LYS A 112 -33.56 5.63 18.13
C LYS A 112 -33.01 5.49 19.54
N GLY A 113 -32.40 4.35 19.87
CA GLY A 113 -31.78 4.04 21.16
C GLY A 113 -32.42 2.86 21.89
N GLU A 114 -33.50 2.28 21.34
CA GLU A 114 -34.08 1.02 21.80
C GLU A 114 -33.13 -0.17 21.58
N SER A 115 -33.38 -1.30 22.25
CA SER A 115 -32.55 -2.50 22.05
C SER A 115 -32.50 -2.92 20.57
N LEU A 116 -31.29 -3.15 20.05
CA LEU A 116 -31.05 -3.67 18.71
C LEU A 116 -31.24 -5.20 18.62
N GLU A 117 -31.43 -5.88 19.75
CA GLU A 117 -31.58 -7.35 19.80
C GLU A 117 -32.64 -7.89 18.81
N PRO A 118 -33.86 -7.31 18.72
CA PRO A 118 -34.87 -7.80 17.77
C PRO A 118 -34.47 -7.63 16.30
N LEU A 119 -33.50 -6.76 16.00
CA LEU A 119 -33.03 -6.52 14.63
C LEU A 119 -32.12 -7.63 14.12
N TYR A 120 -31.50 -8.44 14.98
CA TYR A 120 -30.66 -9.57 14.54
C TYR A 120 -31.42 -10.57 13.65
N ALA A 121 -32.71 -10.79 13.93
CA ALA A 121 -33.58 -11.63 13.09
C ALA A 121 -33.89 -11.00 11.72
N LYS A 122 -33.70 -9.69 11.57
CA LYS A 122 -33.93 -8.91 10.35
C LYS A 122 -32.65 -8.58 9.58
N VAL A 123 -31.48 -8.86 10.15
CA VAL A 123 -30.20 -8.73 9.43
C VAL A 123 -30.29 -9.55 8.14
N PRO A 124 -29.88 -8.99 6.99
CA PRO A 124 -29.83 -9.71 5.72
C PRO A 124 -29.11 -11.05 5.86
N ASP A 125 -29.66 -12.12 5.28
CA ASP A 125 -29.19 -13.49 5.57
C ASP A 125 -27.68 -13.70 5.36
N MET A 126 -27.11 -13.05 4.35
CA MET A 126 -25.67 -13.13 4.05
C MET A 126 -24.76 -12.46 5.08
N LEU A 127 -25.29 -11.53 5.89
CA LEU A 127 -24.57 -10.86 6.96
C LEU A 127 -24.89 -11.47 8.33
N ARG A 128 -25.91 -12.34 8.43
CA ARG A 128 -26.31 -12.95 9.69
C ARG A 128 -25.19 -13.83 10.23
N GLY A 129 -24.79 -13.58 11.48
CA GLY A 129 -23.65 -14.26 12.12
C GLY A 129 -22.28 -13.66 11.79
N PHE A 130 -22.20 -12.67 10.90
CA PHE A 130 -20.96 -11.96 10.55
C PHE A 130 -20.90 -10.53 11.10
N VAL A 131 -21.96 -10.07 11.79
CA VAL A 131 -22.06 -8.69 12.27
C VAL A 131 -22.47 -8.62 13.73
N GLU A 132 -22.01 -7.57 14.42
CA GLU A 132 -22.45 -7.17 15.75
C GLU A 132 -23.09 -5.78 15.67
N LEU A 133 -24.38 -5.70 15.99
CA LEU A 133 -25.14 -4.45 16.01
C LEU A 133 -24.83 -3.67 17.28
N HIS A 134 -24.56 -2.37 17.17
CA HIS A 134 -24.21 -1.52 18.31
C HIS A 134 -24.69 -0.07 18.09
N TYR A 135 -24.66 0.71 19.18
CA TYR A 135 -24.79 2.16 19.13
C TYR A 135 -23.44 2.82 19.37
N ASP A 136 -23.24 4.00 18.79
CA ASP A 136 -22.25 4.93 19.32
C ASP A 136 -22.79 5.73 20.53
N LEU A 137 -21.96 6.60 21.10
CA LEU A 137 -22.33 7.43 22.26
C LEU A 137 -23.38 8.51 21.95
N ALA A 138 -23.75 8.70 20.68
CA ALA A 138 -24.81 9.59 20.22
C ALA A 138 -26.08 8.83 19.83
N HIS A 139 -26.20 7.55 20.20
CA HIS A 139 -27.32 6.67 19.87
C HIS A 139 -27.54 6.48 18.35
N ARG A 140 -26.49 6.59 17.54
CA ARG A 140 -26.54 6.21 16.13
C ARG A 140 -26.20 4.73 16.00
N ALA A 141 -27.15 3.95 15.48
CA ALA A 141 -26.97 2.51 15.30
C ALA A 141 -25.99 2.24 14.15
N ASN A 142 -25.14 1.24 14.33
CA ASN A 142 -24.17 0.76 13.34
C ASN A 142 -23.91 -0.74 13.53
N ALA A 143 -23.16 -1.35 12.61
CA ALA A 143 -22.76 -2.75 12.67
C ALA A 143 -21.23 -2.88 12.57
N ARG A 144 -20.65 -3.63 13.49
CA ARG A 144 -19.26 -4.09 13.40
C ARG A 144 -19.22 -5.32 12.51
N ILE A 145 -18.28 -5.39 11.58
CA ILE A 145 -18.05 -6.58 10.78
C ILE A 145 -17.05 -7.51 11.49
N MET A 146 -17.39 -8.78 11.63
CA MET A 146 -16.50 -9.80 12.16
C MET A 146 -15.57 -10.31 11.04
N GLU A 147 -14.60 -9.49 10.63
CA GLU A 147 -13.69 -9.80 9.52
C GLU A 147 -13.07 -11.21 9.56
N PRO A 148 -12.58 -11.74 10.71
CA PRO A 148 -12.04 -13.10 10.77
C PRO A 148 -13.00 -14.19 10.29
N LEU A 149 -14.31 -14.00 10.50
CA LEU A 149 -15.32 -14.94 10.02
C LEU A 149 -15.52 -14.79 8.50
N LEU A 150 -15.49 -13.57 7.96
CA LEU A 150 -15.59 -13.33 6.53
C LEU A 150 -14.42 -13.96 5.76
N TYR A 151 -13.19 -13.85 6.27
CA TYR A 151 -12.01 -14.51 5.66
C TYR A 151 -12.13 -16.04 5.63
N ARG A 152 -12.93 -16.64 6.52
CA ARG A 152 -13.21 -18.08 6.57
C ARG A 152 -14.51 -18.48 5.85
N SER A 153 -15.17 -17.53 5.21
CA SER A 153 -16.42 -17.73 4.47
C SER A 153 -16.17 -17.81 2.97
N SER A 154 -17.22 -18.11 2.21
CA SER A 154 -17.20 -18.10 0.74
C SER A 154 -16.97 -16.71 0.12
N LEU A 155 -17.04 -15.63 0.92
CA LEU A 155 -16.82 -14.25 0.46
C LEU A 155 -15.34 -13.92 0.26
N TYR A 156 -14.42 -14.68 0.87
CA TYR A 156 -13.00 -14.56 0.57
C TYR A 156 -12.65 -15.38 -0.68
N LYS A 157 -12.43 -14.68 -1.81
CA LYS A 157 -12.26 -15.29 -3.13
C LYS A 157 -10.80 -15.41 -3.54
N GLU A 158 -10.14 -16.47 -3.11
CA GLU A 158 -8.83 -16.84 -3.66
C GLU A 158 -8.89 -17.12 -5.16
N SER A 159 -10.03 -17.64 -5.64
CA SER A 159 -10.28 -17.87 -7.06
C SER A 159 -10.33 -16.58 -7.90
N ALA A 160 -10.45 -15.41 -7.28
CA ALA A 160 -10.40 -14.11 -7.97
C ALA A 160 -8.97 -13.52 -8.00
N GLN A 161 -8.02 -14.12 -7.28
CA GLN A 161 -6.64 -13.68 -7.21
C GLN A 161 -5.82 -14.26 -8.36
N SER A 162 -4.91 -13.45 -8.87
CA SER A 162 -3.99 -13.83 -9.92
C SER A 162 -2.76 -12.94 -9.90
N ILE A 163 -1.74 -13.33 -10.65
CA ILE A 163 -0.53 -12.53 -10.82
C ILE A 163 -0.22 -12.37 -12.30
N SER A 164 0.31 -11.21 -12.64
CA SER A 164 0.92 -10.92 -13.93
C SER A 164 2.42 -10.78 -13.72
N LEU A 165 3.22 -11.49 -14.53
CA LEU A 165 4.68 -11.46 -14.49
C LEU A 165 5.18 -10.89 -15.82
N MET A 166 6.13 -9.96 -15.73
CA MET A 166 6.67 -9.27 -16.90
C MET A 166 8.09 -8.81 -16.65
N ARG A 167 8.84 -8.52 -17.71
CA ARG A 167 10.10 -7.78 -17.59
C ARG A 167 9.86 -6.30 -17.81
N VAL A 168 10.43 -5.47 -16.96
CA VAL A 168 10.37 -4.02 -17.08
C VAL A 168 11.65 -3.50 -17.74
N ALA A 169 11.52 -2.80 -18.86
CA ALA A 169 12.65 -2.18 -19.55
C ALA A 169 12.89 -0.72 -19.12
N GLY A 170 12.11 -0.22 -18.17
CA GLY A 170 12.13 1.16 -17.70
C GLY A 170 11.07 1.42 -16.64
N ASP A 171 11.08 2.61 -16.05
CA ASP A 171 10.15 3.01 -14.99
C ASP A 171 8.73 3.30 -15.48
N ALA A 172 8.58 3.60 -16.78
CA ALA A 172 7.30 4.01 -17.35
C ALA A 172 6.30 2.84 -17.31
N ARG A 173 5.31 2.96 -16.43
CA ARG A 173 4.14 2.07 -16.35
C ARG A 173 2.86 2.90 -16.33
N LYS A 174 1.79 2.36 -16.91
CA LYS A 174 0.48 3.01 -16.95
C LYS A 174 -0.14 3.02 -15.55
N TYR A 175 -0.91 4.06 -15.24
CA TYR A 175 -1.66 4.13 -13.99
C TYR A 175 -2.56 2.91 -13.78
N VAL A 176 -2.54 2.33 -12.58
CA VAL A 176 -3.04 0.96 -12.37
C VAL A 176 -4.43 0.84 -11.74
N PHE A 177 -4.89 1.84 -10.97
CA PHE A 177 -6.13 1.70 -10.19
C PHE A 177 -7.43 1.94 -10.97
N SER A 178 -7.36 2.51 -12.18
CA SER A 178 -8.54 2.80 -13.00
C SER A 178 -8.72 1.85 -14.20
N THR A 179 -7.80 0.90 -14.40
CA THR A 179 -7.74 0.12 -15.65
C THR A 179 -7.55 -1.38 -15.38
N PRO A 180 -8.49 -2.25 -15.81
CA PRO A 180 -8.30 -3.69 -15.69
C PRO A 180 -7.23 -4.18 -16.67
N ARG A 181 -6.53 -5.27 -16.31
CA ARG A 181 -5.69 -6.04 -17.22
C ARG A 181 -6.57 -6.93 -18.09
N LEU A 182 -6.37 -6.86 -19.39
CA LEU A 182 -7.02 -7.71 -20.38
C LEU A 182 -6.05 -8.78 -20.86
N GLU A 183 -6.58 -9.81 -21.50
CA GLU A 183 -5.75 -10.85 -22.11
C GLU A 183 -4.76 -10.22 -23.11
N GLY A 184 -3.50 -10.65 -23.09
CA GLY A 184 -2.43 -10.07 -23.90
C GLY A 184 -1.83 -8.75 -23.38
N ASP A 185 -2.33 -8.17 -22.28
CA ASP A 185 -1.65 -7.02 -21.64
C ASP A 185 -0.34 -7.40 -20.98
N SER A 186 -0.21 -8.66 -20.58
CA SER A 186 0.95 -9.20 -19.91
C SER A 186 1.45 -10.45 -20.62
N PRO A 187 2.78 -10.64 -20.73
CA PRO A 187 3.34 -11.84 -21.35
C PRO A 187 3.03 -13.10 -20.54
N LEU A 188 2.79 -12.99 -19.23
CA LEU A 188 2.49 -14.14 -18.40
C LEU A 188 1.46 -13.80 -17.31
N TRP A 189 0.31 -14.45 -17.39
CA TRP A 189 -0.75 -14.40 -16.39
C TRP A 189 -0.92 -15.76 -15.74
N LEU A 190 -0.91 -15.80 -14.40
CA LEU A 190 -1.13 -17.02 -13.64
C LEU A 190 -2.27 -16.83 -12.62
N GLN A 191 -3.27 -17.71 -12.70
CA GLN A 191 -4.37 -17.75 -11.74
C GLN A 191 -3.93 -18.51 -10.47
N VAL A 192 -3.22 -17.82 -9.60
CA VAL A 192 -2.71 -18.37 -8.34
C VAL A 192 -3.08 -17.46 -7.16
N PRO A 193 -3.43 -18.04 -5.99
CA PRO A 193 -3.67 -17.24 -4.80
C PRO A 193 -2.37 -16.57 -4.34
N TYR A 194 -2.47 -15.40 -3.72
CA TYR A 194 -1.30 -14.64 -3.30
C TYR A 194 -0.42 -15.44 -2.34
N LYS A 195 -1.01 -16.24 -1.45
CA LYS A 195 -0.29 -17.10 -0.49
C LYS A 195 0.43 -18.31 -1.12
N HIS A 196 0.34 -18.51 -2.43
CA HIS A 196 0.91 -19.68 -3.10
C HIS A 196 2.44 -19.72 -2.97
N GLU A 197 2.99 -20.83 -2.45
CA GLU A 197 4.43 -20.95 -2.16
C GLU A 197 5.31 -20.91 -3.42
N GLY A 198 4.75 -21.22 -4.60
CA GLY A 198 5.43 -21.04 -5.89
C GLY A 198 5.86 -19.59 -6.16
N ILE A 199 5.15 -18.59 -5.61
CA ILE A 199 5.55 -17.17 -5.70
C ILE A 199 6.84 -16.95 -4.89
N ASP A 200 6.94 -17.54 -3.70
CA ASP A 200 8.13 -17.45 -2.87
C ASP A 200 9.30 -18.20 -3.50
N ALA A 201 9.04 -19.37 -4.10
CA ALA A 201 10.04 -20.14 -4.83
C ALA A 201 10.60 -19.35 -6.01
N LEU A 202 9.73 -18.70 -6.80
CA LEU A 202 10.11 -17.84 -7.92
C LEU A 202 11.00 -16.67 -7.46
N PHE A 203 10.57 -15.90 -6.46
CA PHE A 203 11.31 -14.70 -6.06
C PHE A 203 12.57 -15.00 -5.25
N ARG A 204 12.66 -16.16 -4.58
CA ARG A 204 13.92 -16.65 -4.00
C ARG A 204 15.00 -16.81 -5.07
N MET A 205 14.61 -17.14 -6.31
CA MET A 205 15.54 -17.26 -7.43
C MET A 205 16.21 -15.95 -7.84
N ARG A 206 15.77 -14.79 -7.33
CA ARG A 206 16.55 -13.54 -7.50
C ARG A 206 17.93 -13.61 -6.85
N HIS A 207 18.10 -14.42 -5.81
CA HIS A 207 19.32 -14.47 -4.98
C HIS A 207 19.97 -15.85 -4.91
N THR A 208 19.16 -16.91 -4.99
CA THR A 208 19.62 -18.31 -4.91
C THR A 208 19.22 -19.04 -6.17
N PRO A 209 20.14 -19.62 -6.96
CA PRO A 209 19.75 -20.26 -8.21
C PRO A 209 18.86 -21.49 -7.91
N GLY A 210 17.82 -21.67 -8.71
CA GLY A 210 16.84 -22.77 -8.56
C GLY A 210 16.46 -23.35 -9.92
N SER A 211 15.56 -24.33 -9.97
CA SER A 211 15.05 -24.89 -11.23
C SER A 211 13.83 -24.11 -11.72
N PRO A 212 13.90 -23.38 -12.86
CA PRO A 212 12.73 -22.81 -13.48
C PRO A 212 11.63 -23.85 -13.76
N GLY A 213 11.99 -25.05 -14.21
CA GLY A 213 11.02 -26.12 -14.51
C GLY A 213 10.18 -26.52 -13.29
N GLN A 214 10.80 -26.69 -12.13
CA GLN A 214 10.08 -26.98 -10.88
C GLN A 214 9.15 -25.84 -10.47
N VAL A 215 9.61 -24.58 -10.60
CA VAL A 215 8.77 -23.42 -10.28
C VAL A 215 7.61 -23.28 -11.27
N ALA A 216 7.83 -23.60 -12.55
CA ALA A 216 6.77 -23.63 -13.57
C ALA A 216 5.68 -24.64 -13.21
N GLU A 217 6.08 -25.85 -12.80
CA GLU A 217 5.18 -26.91 -12.35
C GLU A 217 4.40 -26.48 -11.10
N MET A 218 5.08 -25.94 -10.09
CA MET A 218 4.44 -25.42 -8.87
C MET A 218 3.39 -24.36 -9.19
N LEU A 219 3.71 -23.41 -10.07
CA LEU A 219 2.82 -22.31 -10.44
C LEU A 219 1.75 -22.69 -11.48
N GLY A 220 1.78 -23.92 -12.00
CA GLY A 220 0.85 -24.36 -13.04
C GLY A 220 0.99 -23.57 -14.34
N VAL A 221 2.22 -23.19 -14.72
CA VAL A 221 2.48 -22.43 -15.96
C VAL A 221 2.02 -23.26 -17.17
N PRO A 222 1.09 -22.74 -18.01
CA PRO A 222 0.61 -23.49 -19.15
C PRO A 222 1.70 -23.65 -20.22
N SER A 223 1.63 -24.73 -21.00
CA SER A 223 2.60 -25.01 -22.08
C SER A 223 2.66 -23.88 -23.11
N THR A 224 1.54 -23.19 -23.34
CA THR A 224 1.46 -22.02 -24.24
C THR A 224 2.24 -20.80 -23.75
N ALA A 225 2.57 -20.73 -22.45
CA ALA A 225 3.33 -19.63 -21.85
C ALA A 225 4.76 -20.04 -21.45
N SER A 226 5.22 -21.22 -21.87
CA SER A 226 6.55 -21.75 -21.48
C SER A 226 7.71 -20.87 -21.93
N GLU A 227 7.63 -20.27 -23.12
CA GLU A 227 8.66 -19.35 -23.62
C GLU A 227 8.69 -18.03 -22.83
N ALA A 228 7.51 -17.45 -22.56
CA ALA A 228 7.39 -16.23 -21.76
C ALA A 228 7.92 -16.43 -20.34
N PHE A 229 7.62 -17.58 -19.73
CA PHE A 229 8.16 -17.93 -18.41
C PHE A 229 9.67 -18.17 -18.44
N ALA A 230 10.18 -18.86 -19.47
CA ALA A 230 11.61 -19.08 -19.64
C ALA A 230 12.41 -17.76 -19.76
N ASP A 231 11.85 -16.73 -20.41
CA ASP A 231 12.50 -15.43 -20.53
C ASP A 231 12.64 -14.70 -19.18
N LEU A 232 12.00 -15.14 -18.10
CA LEU A 232 12.19 -14.51 -16.79
C LEU A 232 13.54 -14.85 -16.14
N PHE A 233 14.29 -15.82 -16.68
CA PHE A 233 15.46 -16.39 -16.02
C PHE A 233 16.78 -16.09 -16.73
N THR A 234 17.88 -16.09 -15.97
CA THR A 234 19.25 -15.88 -16.44
C THR A 234 20.24 -16.79 -15.71
N GLU A 235 21.36 -17.13 -16.34
CA GLU A 235 22.48 -17.82 -15.67
C GLU A 235 23.37 -16.84 -14.89
N THR A 236 23.25 -15.53 -15.16
CA THR A 236 24.04 -14.49 -14.49
C THR A 236 23.63 -14.34 -13.04
N ALA A 237 24.59 -14.52 -12.13
CA ALA A 237 24.37 -14.29 -10.70
C ALA A 237 24.11 -12.80 -10.40
N PRO A 238 23.23 -12.48 -9.44
CA PRO A 238 22.97 -11.12 -9.02
C PRO A 238 24.18 -10.55 -8.26
N ARG A 239 24.21 -9.22 -8.12
CA ARG A 239 25.06 -8.56 -7.14
C ARG A 239 24.63 -8.97 -5.72
N LYS A 240 25.59 -9.21 -4.85
CA LYS A 240 25.37 -9.47 -3.42
C LYS A 240 25.83 -8.26 -2.61
N PRO A 241 24.96 -7.63 -1.81
CA PRO A 241 25.36 -6.52 -0.95
C PRO A 241 26.11 -7.06 0.26
N GLU A 242 27.16 -6.37 0.68
CA GLU A 242 27.88 -6.70 1.90
C GLU A 242 27.03 -6.36 3.14
N PRO A 243 26.93 -7.30 4.12
CA PRO A 243 26.30 -7.01 5.40
C PRO A 243 26.96 -5.82 6.09
N TYR A 244 26.16 -5.00 6.78
CA TYR A 244 26.73 -3.91 7.57
C TYR A 244 27.34 -4.44 8.87
N THR A 245 28.63 -4.20 9.08
CA THR A 245 29.38 -4.67 10.27
C THR A 245 29.85 -3.54 11.19
N GLY A 246 29.45 -2.29 10.92
CA GLY A 246 29.82 -1.13 11.73
C GLY A 246 29.14 -1.09 13.10
N SER A 247 29.59 -0.18 13.97
CA SER A 247 29.03 0.01 15.31
C SER A 247 27.82 0.93 15.37
N GLY A 248 27.61 1.76 14.34
CA GLY A 248 26.48 2.69 14.24
C GLY A 248 25.25 2.07 13.56
N VAL A 249 24.47 2.92 12.88
CA VAL A 249 23.33 2.50 12.06
C VAL A 249 23.56 2.93 10.61
N ARG A 250 23.61 1.98 9.67
CA ARG A 250 23.57 2.29 8.23
C ARG A 250 22.12 2.57 7.83
N VAL A 251 21.86 3.74 7.25
CA VAL A 251 20.53 4.14 6.79
C VAL A 251 20.57 4.34 5.27
N ARG A 252 19.70 3.63 4.56
CA ARG A 252 19.60 3.68 3.09
C ARG A 252 18.17 4.02 2.68
N TYR A 253 18.00 5.13 1.98
CA TYR A 253 16.75 5.55 1.36
C TYR A 253 16.60 4.88 0.00
N PHE A 254 15.59 4.03 -0.15
CA PHE A 254 15.29 3.29 -1.38
C PHE A 254 14.32 4.02 -2.32
N GLY A 255 13.64 5.06 -1.83
CA GLY A 255 12.62 5.82 -2.58
C GLY A 255 11.33 5.99 -1.79
N HIS A 256 10.61 7.09 -2.03
CA HIS A 256 9.35 7.44 -1.38
C HIS A 256 9.41 7.33 0.16
N ALA A 257 8.73 6.37 0.79
CA ALA A 257 8.73 6.15 2.24
C ALA A 257 9.62 4.96 2.67
N CYS A 258 10.33 4.36 1.70
CA CYS A 258 11.10 3.14 1.89
C CYS A 258 12.51 3.43 2.39
N VAL A 259 12.75 3.17 3.68
CA VAL A 259 14.06 3.37 4.33
C VAL A 259 14.50 2.08 5.02
N LEU A 260 15.70 1.64 4.68
CA LEU A 260 16.35 0.50 5.30
C LEU A 260 17.35 0.98 6.36
N MET A 261 17.17 0.52 7.59
CA MET A 261 18.06 0.77 8.72
C MET A 261 18.72 -0.55 9.13
N GLU A 262 20.04 -0.56 9.18
CA GLU A 262 20.82 -1.77 9.46
C GLU A 262 21.83 -1.51 10.58
N THR A 263 21.90 -2.47 11.50
CA THR A 263 23.03 -2.65 12.40
C THR A 263 23.68 -4.01 12.10
N ARG A 264 24.75 -4.36 12.81
CA ARG A 264 25.32 -5.72 12.76
C ARG A 264 24.37 -6.82 13.28
N GLU A 265 23.32 -6.46 14.01
CA GLU A 265 22.41 -7.40 14.70
C GLU A 265 21.02 -7.48 14.08
N VAL A 266 20.54 -6.41 13.43
CA VAL A 266 19.16 -6.31 12.96
C VAL A 266 19.02 -5.43 11.73
N SER A 267 18.11 -5.81 10.82
CA SER A 267 17.64 -5.00 9.69
C SER A 267 16.16 -4.62 9.82
N VAL A 268 15.85 -3.34 9.62
CA VAL A 268 14.50 -2.78 9.70
C VAL A 268 14.20 -2.00 8.42
N LEU A 269 13.12 -2.35 7.72
CA LEU A 269 12.69 -1.68 6.47
C LEU A 269 11.32 -1.02 6.68
N THR A 270 11.17 0.25 6.32
CA THR A 270 9.86 0.92 6.34
C THR A 270 9.18 0.89 4.99
N ASP A 271 7.85 0.88 4.96
CA ASP A 271 6.97 1.14 3.81
C ASP A 271 7.55 0.71 2.45
N PRO A 272 7.71 -0.62 2.22
CA PRO A 272 8.54 -1.10 1.12
C PRO A 272 8.00 -0.75 -0.27
N VAL A 273 8.73 0.12 -0.97
CA VAL A 273 8.60 0.39 -2.40
C VAL A 273 9.99 0.35 -3.03
N ILE A 274 10.22 -0.64 -3.88
CA ILE A 274 11.56 -0.96 -4.38
C ILE A 274 11.60 -0.93 -5.90
N SER A 275 12.65 -0.31 -6.44
CA SER A 275 12.88 -0.23 -7.87
C SER A 275 13.46 -1.53 -8.46
N TYR A 276 13.38 -1.67 -9.77
CA TYR A 276 13.98 -2.79 -10.53
C TYR A 276 15.33 -2.40 -11.14
N GLU A 277 16.14 -3.40 -11.48
CA GLU A 277 17.45 -3.18 -12.11
C GLU A 277 17.35 -3.39 -13.62
N PHE A 278 17.61 -2.33 -14.38
CA PHE A 278 17.73 -2.31 -15.83
C PHE A 278 18.71 -1.19 -16.23
N PRO A 279 19.21 -1.14 -17.48
CA PRO A 279 20.12 -0.08 -17.90
C PRO A 279 19.51 1.33 -17.75
N THR A 280 20.05 2.12 -16.81
CA THR A 280 19.67 3.51 -16.55
C THR A 280 20.85 4.29 -15.96
N ASP A 281 20.86 5.61 -16.14
CA ASP A 281 21.80 6.55 -15.55
C ASP A 281 21.38 7.02 -14.14
N GLN A 282 20.14 6.74 -13.74
CA GLN A 282 19.60 7.13 -12.45
C GLN A 282 20.03 6.17 -11.33
N ARG A 283 20.93 6.64 -10.46
CA ARG A 283 21.36 5.90 -9.27
C ARG A 283 20.18 5.60 -8.35
N ARG A 284 19.94 4.33 -8.08
CA ARG A 284 18.82 3.80 -7.28
C ARG A 284 19.25 2.58 -6.49
N PHE A 285 18.52 2.28 -5.42
CA PHE A 285 18.61 0.97 -4.79
C PHE A 285 17.50 0.05 -5.30
N THR A 286 17.83 -1.21 -5.52
CA THR A 286 16.93 -2.23 -6.08
C THR A 286 16.79 -3.41 -5.12
N HIS A 287 16.03 -4.44 -5.52
CA HIS A 287 15.97 -5.71 -4.78
C HIS A 287 17.36 -6.35 -4.52
N ALA A 288 18.35 -6.07 -5.37
CA ALA A 288 19.72 -6.56 -5.21
C ALA A 288 20.49 -5.85 -4.06
N ASP A 289 20.02 -4.70 -3.60
CA ASP A 289 20.66 -3.93 -2.51
C ASP A 289 20.18 -4.33 -1.12
N LEU A 290 19.09 -5.10 -1.02
CA LEU A 290 18.54 -5.54 0.27
C LEU A 290 19.38 -6.65 0.93
N PRO A 291 19.48 -6.67 2.27
CA PRO A 291 20.16 -7.72 3.03
C PRO A 291 19.41 -9.05 2.90
N GLU A 292 20.13 -10.18 2.92
CA GLU A 292 19.57 -11.54 2.71
C GLU A 292 18.25 -11.76 3.45
N LYS A 293 18.18 -11.31 4.71
CA LYS A 293 16.98 -11.30 5.55
C LYS A 293 16.66 -9.87 6.01
N ILE A 294 15.38 -9.55 6.04
CA ILE A 294 14.83 -8.34 6.65
C ILE A 294 14.15 -8.77 7.95
N ASP A 295 14.71 -8.42 9.11
CA ASP A 295 14.16 -8.90 10.39
C ASP A 295 12.80 -8.28 10.69
N TYR A 296 12.65 -6.99 10.42
CA TYR A 296 11.41 -6.25 10.64
C TYR A 296 11.06 -5.39 9.42
N VAL A 297 9.81 -5.49 8.96
CA VAL A 297 9.20 -4.51 8.07
C VAL A 297 8.19 -3.71 8.87
N LEU A 298 8.27 -2.39 8.82
CA LEU A 298 7.32 -1.49 9.46
C LEU A 298 6.44 -0.89 8.38
N ILE A 299 5.13 -1.09 8.50
CA ILE A 299 4.13 -0.43 7.66
C ILE A 299 3.52 0.69 8.49
N THR A 300 3.56 1.92 7.99
CA THR A 300 2.98 3.08 8.69
C THR A 300 1.47 3.05 8.61
N HIS A 301 0.90 2.81 7.43
CA HIS A 301 -0.54 2.74 7.21
C HIS A 301 -0.89 2.01 5.91
N GLY A 302 -2.19 1.88 5.62
CA GLY A 302 -2.68 1.03 4.54
C GLY A 302 -2.43 1.53 3.12
N HIS A 303 -2.09 2.81 2.88
CA HIS A 303 -2.09 3.39 1.53
C HIS A 303 -1.15 2.68 0.55
N ALA A 304 -1.47 2.72 -0.75
CA ALA A 304 -0.91 1.78 -1.72
C ALA A 304 0.58 2.01 -1.98
N ASP A 305 1.03 3.24 -1.76
CA ASP A 305 2.41 3.70 -1.81
C ASP A 305 3.21 3.39 -0.53
N HIS A 306 2.55 2.90 0.53
CA HIS A 306 3.18 2.44 1.79
C HIS A 306 3.06 0.92 1.99
N LEU A 307 1.94 0.34 1.55
CA LEU A 307 1.62 -1.09 1.57
C LEU A 307 1.47 -1.59 0.14
N MET A 308 2.60 -1.71 -0.57
CA MET A 308 2.61 -2.16 -1.95
C MET A 308 2.74 -3.69 -2.05
N MET A 309 1.61 -4.36 -2.35
CA MET A 309 1.58 -5.83 -2.48
C MET A 309 2.54 -6.37 -3.55
N GLU A 310 2.77 -5.60 -4.62
CA GLU A 310 3.78 -5.93 -5.64
C GLU A 310 5.18 -6.10 -5.04
N THR A 311 5.63 -5.22 -4.14
CA THR A 311 6.94 -5.38 -3.47
C THR A 311 6.86 -6.43 -2.37
N LEU A 312 5.81 -6.40 -1.54
CA LEU A 312 5.69 -7.29 -0.38
C LEU A 312 5.68 -8.77 -0.78
N LEU A 313 4.95 -9.17 -1.82
CA LEU A 313 4.92 -10.58 -2.27
C LEU A 313 6.30 -11.08 -2.72
N GLN A 314 7.12 -10.21 -3.30
CA GLN A 314 8.50 -10.57 -3.70
C GLN A 314 9.41 -10.75 -2.48
N LEU A 315 9.19 -9.96 -1.43
CA LEU A 315 10.00 -9.98 -0.22
C LEU A 315 9.52 -10.97 0.84
N ARG A 316 8.31 -11.55 0.70
CA ARG A 316 7.68 -12.41 1.71
C ARG A 316 8.61 -13.50 2.26
N HIS A 317 9.40 -14.13 1.38
CA HIS A 317 10.33 -15.18 1.75
C HIS A 317 11.58 -14.70 2.53
N ARG A 318 11.83 -13.39 2.62
CA ARG A 318 12.97 -12.74 3.30
C ARG A 318 12.57 -11.98 4.56
N ILE A 319 11.29 -11.71 4.74
CA ILE A 319 10.78 -10.90 5.86
C ILE A 319 10.57 -11.81 7.08
N GLY A 320 11.14 -11.40 8.22
CA GLY A 320 10.96 -12.06 9.51
C GLY A 320 9.63 -11.69 10.17
N THR A 321 9.42 -10.40 10.44
CA THR A 321 8.21 -9.88 11.10
C THR A 321 7.70 -8.65 10.34
N ILE A 322 6.40 -8.55 10.12
CA ILE A 322 5.78 -7.28 9.71
C ILE A 322 5.09 -6.66 10.92
N VAL A 323 5.35 -5.39 11.17
CA VAL A 323 4.67 -4.57 12.17
C VAL A 323 3.71 -3.63 11.44
N VAL A 324 2.43 -3.74 11.75
CA VAL A 324 1.35 -2.87 11.22
C VAL A 324 0.67 -2.11 12.36
N PRO A 325 0.08 -0.94 12.12
CA PRO A 325 -0.77 -0.30 13.11
C PRO A 325 -2.02 -1.15 13.41
N ARG A 326 -2.51 -1.06 14.64
CA ARG A 326 -3.81 -1.64 15.01
C ARG A 326 -4.95 -0.93 14.26
N SER A 327 -5.92 -1.71 13.76
CA SER A 327 -7.11 -1.17 13.09
C SER A 327 -8.32 -1.02 14.02
N ASN A 328 -9.27 -0.21 13.58
CA ASN A 328 -10.60 -0.03 14.15
C ASN A 328 -11.57 -1.04 13.53
N ALA A 329 -11.85 -2.12 14.25
CA ALA A 329 -12.77 -3.17 13.81
C ALA A 329 -14.23 -2.69 13.54
N TYR A 330 -14.59 -1.48 13.96
CA TYR A 330 -15.94 -0.91 13.79
C TYR A 330 -16.12 -0.08 12.52
N SER A 331 -15.10 0.01 11.66
CA SER A 331 -15.13 0.82 10.43
C SER A 331 -14.82 -0.03 9.20
N LEU A 332 -15.71 -0.02 8.20
CA LEU A 332 -15.43 -0.59 6.88
C LEU A 332 -14.28 0.15 6.15
N ALA A 333 -13.98 1.38 6.55
CA ALA A 333 -12.83 2.12 6.05
C ALA A 333 -11.52 1.71 6.71
N ASP A 334 -11.53 0.77 7.65
CA ASP A 334 -10.33 0.36 8.37
C ASP A 334 -10.20 -1.17 8.51
N PRO A 335 -10.16 -1.90 7.36
CA PRO A 335 -9.96 -3.34 7.39
C PRO A 335 -8.62 -3.67 8.05
N SER A 336 -8.55 -4.81 8.76
CA SER A 336 -7.33 -5.19 9.48
C SER A 336 -6.18 -5.48 8.52
N LEU A 337 -5.15 -4.62 8.54
CA LEU A 337 -3.92 -4.82 7.78
C LEU A 337 -3.22 -6.13 8.18
N ARG A 338 -3.31 -6.52 9.46
CA ARG A 338 -2.80 -7.81 9.94
C ARG A 338 -3.47 -8.98 9.21
N LEU A 339 -4.80 -9.00 9.19
CA LEU A 339 -5.54 -10.06 8.49
C LEU A 339 -5.26 -10.04 6.97
N VAL A 340 -5.21 -8.86 6.34
CA VAL A 340 -4.84 -8.71 4.93
C VAL A 340 -3.50 -9.38 4.62
N LEU A 341 -2.48 -9.14 5.44
CA LEU A 341 -1.15 -9.71 5.25
C LEU A 341 -1.09 -11.20 5.62
N GLU A 342 -1.71 -11.63 6.72
CA GLU A 342 -1.76 -13.05 7.09
C GLU A 342 -2.42 -13.90 5.99
N GLN A 343 -3.53 -13.42 5.42
CA GLN A 343 -4.26 -14.14 4.36
C GLN A 343 -3.54 -14.12 3.01
N THR A 344 -2.56 -13.23 2.84
CA THR A 344 -1.65 -13.22 1.68
C THR A 344 -0.36 -14.00 1.94
N GLY A 345 -0.28 -14.79 3.02
CA GLY A 345 0.80 -15.76 3.26
C GLY A 345 1.92 -15.27 4.17
N PHE A 346 1.85 -14.06 4.73
CA PHE A 346 2.81 -13.60 5.72
C PHE A 346 2.57 -14.33 7.05
N LYS A 347 3.59 -15.02 7.55
CA LYS A 347 3.45 -15.93 8.71
C LYS A 347 3.54 -15.22 10.06
N ASN A 348 4.14 -14.03 10.10
CA ASN A 348 4.40 -13.30 11.33
C ASN A 348 4.11 -11.82 11.13
N VAL A 349 2.89 -11.43 11.46
CA VAL A 349 2.40 -10.05 11.39
C VAL A 349 1.89 -9.67 12.76
N ILE A 350 2.41 -8.57 13.32
CA ILE A 350 2.04 -8.08 14.65
C ILE A 350 1.50 -6.67 14.55
N GLU A 351 0.53 -6.37 15.40
CA GLU A 351 -0.02 -5.02 15.52
C GLU A 351 0.76 -4.22 16.56
N ILE A 352 0.96 -2.92 16.29
CA ILE A 352 1.47 -1.94 17.23
C ILE A 352 0.40 -0.88 17.49
N ASP A 353 0.22 -0.54 18.76
CA ASP A 353 -0.70 0.50 19.21
C ASP A 353 0.05 1.80 19.54
N ASP A 354 -0.70 2.88 19.78
CA ASP A 354 -0.13 4.17 20.17
C ASP A 354 0.75 4.03 21.41
N LEU A 355 2.01 4.47 21.30
CA LEU A 355 3.04 4.45 22.34
C LEU A 355 3.43 3.04 22.83
N GLN A 356 2.94 1.99 22.19
CA GLN A 356 3.41 0.63 22.45
C GLN A 356 4.85 0.48 21.97
N GLU A 357 5.68 -0.17 22.79
CA GLU A 357 7.08 -0.44 22.47
C GLU A 357 7.31 -1.95 22.27
N ILE A 358 7.99 -2.31 21.18
CA ILE A 358 8.43 -3.65 20.83
C ILE A 358 9.96 -3.70 20.95
N LYS A 359 10.48 -4.56 21.82
CA LYS A 359 11.94 -4.75 21.96
C LYS A 359 12.47 -5.63 20.83
N ILE A 360 13.60 -5.21 20.25
CA ILE A 360 14.29 -5.91 19.17
C ILE A 360 15.80 -5.95 19.48
N PRO A 361 16.62 -6.80 18.81
CA PRO A 361 18.06 -6.82 19.03
C PRO A 361 18.67 -5.42 18.86
N GLY A 362 19.49 -5.01 19.83
CA GLY A 362 20.15 -3.70 19.82
C GLY A 362 19.23 -2.47 19.89
N GLY A 363 17.93 -2.61 20.20
CA GLY A 363 17.00 -1.49 20.06
C GLY A 363 15.52 -1.72 20.41
N SER A 364 14.66 -0.86 19.85
CA SER A 364 13.21 -0.89 20.04
C SER A 364 12.47 -0.22 18.88
N LEU A 365 11.22 -0.63 18.67
CA LEU A 365 10.25 -0.01 17.77
C LEU A 365 9.10 0.53 18.61
N MET A 366 8.67 1.77 18.39
CA MET A 366 7.55 2.36 19.12
C MET A 366 6.55 3.01 18.16
N GLY A 367 5.26 2.72 18.36
CA GLY A 367 4.16 3.36 17.65
C GLY A 367 3.99 4.79 18.11
N ILE A 368 3.96 5.75 17.18
CA ILE A 368 3.75 7.17 17.45
C ILE A 368 2.43 7.58 16.79
N PRO A 369 1.52 8.23 17.53
CA PRO A 369 0.23 8.67 16.99
C PRO A 369 0.37 9.43 15.67
N PHE A 370 -0.37 8.98 14.68
CA PHE A 370 -0.49 9.60 13.36
C PHE A 370 -1.89 10.21 13.23
N ILE A 371 -1.97 11.52 12.98
CA ILE A 371 -3.23 12.22 12.72
C ILE A 371 -3.24 12.88 11.34
N GLY A 372 -4.43 12.97 10.74
CA GLY A 372 -4.63 13.58 9.42
C GLY A 372 -4.58 12.57 8.27
N GLU A 373 -4.53 13.11 7.06
CA GLU A 373 -4.33 12.40 5.78
C GLU A 373 -5.40 11.35 5.40
N HIS A 374 -6.27 10.91 6.31
CA HIS A 374 -7.29 9.89 6.03
C HIS A 374 -8.70 10.47 5.81
N SER A 375 -8.78 11.69 5.28
CA SER A 375 -10.04 12.34 4.89
C SER A 375 -11.13 12.35 5.98
N ASP A 376 -10.75 12.49 7.25
CA ASP A 376 -11.65 12.48 8.41
C ASP A 376 -12.48 11.19 8.58
N LEU A 377 -12.04 10.08 7.99
CA LEU A 377 -12.63 8.76 8.23
C LEU A 377 -12.07 8.16 9.52
N ALA A 378 -12.86 7.31 10.17
CA ALA A 378 -12.47 6.58 11.37
C ALA A 378 -11.51 5.42 11.03
N VAL A 379 -10.33 5.77 10.51
CA VAL A 379 -9.22 4.86 10.23
C VAL A 379 -8.20 5.00 11.34
N GLN A 380 -8.02 3.95 12.13
CA GLN A 380 -7.03 3.84 13.20
C GLN A 380 -5.74 3.16 12.71
N ALA A 381 -5.76 2.34 11.65
CA ALA A 381 -4.58 1.66 11.12
C ALA A 381 -3.58 2.61 10.43
N LYS A 382 -3.04 3.55 11.20
CA LYS A 382 -1.97 4.48 10.84
C LYS A 382 -1.13 4.84 12.06
N THR A 383 0.18 4.73 11.93
CA THR A 383 1.16 5.07 12.98
C THR A 383 2.45 5.56 12.33
N ALA A 384 3.08 6.56 12.93
CA ALA A 384 4.49 6.82 12.71
C ALA A 384 5.31 5.80 13.54
N HIS A 385 6.55 5.51 13.13
CA HIS A 385 7.42 4.56 13.83
C HIS A 385 8.66 5.25 14.37
N LEU A 386 8.80 5.26 15.70
CA LEU A 386 10.06 5.63 16.34
C LEU A 386 10.96 4.40 16.43
N VAL A 387 12.04 4.41 15.65
CA VAL A 387 13.02 3.34 15.56
C VAL A 387 14.25 3.73 16.37
N ARG A 388 14.57 2.95 17.40
CA ARG A 388 15.81 3.12 18.17
C ARG A 388 16.72 1.94 17.93
N LEU A 389 17.94 2.18 17.45
CA LEU A 389 18.92 1.15 17.10
C LEU A 389 20.32 1.64 17.46
N ALA A 390 21.12 0.81 18.12
CA ALA A 390 22.51 1.13 18.48
C ALA A 390 22.68 2.50 19.18
N GLY A 391 21.71 2.89 20.01
CA GLY A 391 21.70 4.18 20.71
C GLY A 391 21.28 5.39 19.85
N ARG A 392 20.94 5.17 18.57
CA ARG A 392 20.40 6.17 17.64
C ARG A 392 18.88 6.11 17.60
N SER A 393 18.25 7.22 17.26
CA SER A 393 16.81 7.42 17.27
C SER A 393 16.33 8.09 15.98
N MET A 394 15.46 7.42 15.24
CA MET A 394 14.92 7.90 13.97
C MET A 394 13.39 7.83 14.03
N LEU A 395 12.71 8.93 13.68
CA LEU A 395 11.25 8.94 13.56
C LEU A 395 10.86 8.84 12.08
N MET A 396 10.17 7.76 11.74
CA MET A 396 9.62 7.48 10.42
C MET A 396 8.16 7.94 10.42
N ALA A 397 7.91 9.19 10.05
CA ALA A 397 6.62 9.85 10.26
C ALA A 397 5.62 9.65 9.12
N ALA A 398 6.06 9.16 7.96
CA ALA A 398 5.25 9.09 6.72
C ALA A 398 4.48 10.41 6.55
N ASP A 399 3.20 10.35 6.27
CA ASP A 399 2.37 11.51 5.93
C ASP A 399 1.71 12.13 7.17
N SER A 400 2.27 11.86 8.35
CA SER A 400 1.74 12.38 9.62
C SER A 400 1.67 13.90 9.59
N ASN A 401 0.58 14.42 10.15
CA ASN A 401 0.24 15.83 10.10
C ASN A 401 0.17 16.42 11.51
N ALA A 402 0.57 17.69 11.66
CA ALA A 402 0.39 18.44 12.90
C ALA A 402 -0.95 19.20 12.92
N LEU A 403 -2.06 18.48 12.68
CA LEU A 403 -3.40 19.09 12.78
C LEU A 403 -3.65 19.64 14.19
N GLU A 404 -3.18 18.90 15.22
CA GLU A 404 -3.15 19.31 16.62
C GLU A 404 -1.69 19.26 17.14
N PRO A 405 -0.96 20.39 17.12
CA PRO A 405 0.45 20.47 17.53
C PRO A 405 0.73 20.02 18.97
N ARG A 406 -0.23 20.16 19.91
CA ARG A 406 -0.02 19.76 21.31
C ARG A 406 0.22 18.26 21.46
N MET A 407 -0.25 17.45 20.51
CA MET A 407 0.10 16.04 20.46
C MET A 407 1.62 15.86 20.43
N TYR A 408 2.33 16.56 19.54
CA TYR A 408 3.79 16.52 19.47
C TYR A 408 4.46 17.12 20.70
N GLN A 409 3.87 18.16 21.29
CA GLN A 409 4.34 18.69 22.57
C GLN A 409 4.32 17.61 23.69
N HIS A 410 3.25 16.82 23.79
CA HIS A 410 3.17 15.71 24.74
C HIS A 410 4.17 14.59 24.40
N LEU A 411 4.38 14.32 23.11
CA LEU A 411 5.33 13.31 22.62
C LEU A 411 6.80 13.68 22.87
N SER A 412 7.15 14.97 22.92
CA SER A 412 8.54 15.43 23.09
C SER A 412 9.30 14.71 24.22
N LYS A 413 8.61 14.47 25.36
CA LYS A 413 9.19 13.80 26.53
C LYS A 413 9.36 12.29 26.36
N LEU A 414 8.52 11.66 25.53
CA LEU A 414 8.50 10.20 25.29
C LEU A 414 9.46 9.81 24.15
N VAL A 415 9.50 10.64 23.12
CA VAL A 415 10.39 10.49 21.97
C VAL A 415 11.83 10.76 22.39
N GLY A 416 12.05 11.79 23.22
CA GLY A 416 13.39 12.21 23.59
C GLY A 416 14.12 12.87 22.41
N PRO A 417 15.45 13.03 22.49
CA PRO A 417 16.23 13.57 21.38
C PRO A 417 16.13 12.65 20.17
N LEU A 418 15.92 13.22 18.99
CA LEU A 418 15.93 12.50 17.71
C LEU A 418 17.24 12.76 16.96
N ASP A 419 17.87 11.68 16.48
CA ASP A 419 18.97 11.82 15.53
C ASP A 419 18.42 12.22 14.16
N ALA A 420 17.39 11.53 13.65
CA ALA A 420 16.78 11.87 12.36
C ALA A 420 15.24 11.88 12.39
N LEU A 421 14.64 12.81 11.64
CA LEU A 421 13.20 12.84 11.34
C LEU A 421 12.98 12.64 9.84
N TYR A 422 12.23 11.61 9.46
CA TYR A 422 11.73 11.39 8.10
C TYR A 422 10.26 11.79 8.04
N LEU A 423 9.91 12.80 7.25
CA LEU A 423 8.56 13.38 7.20
C LEU A 423 8.07 13.57 5.75
N GLY A 424 6.88 13.07 5.46
CA GLY A 424 6.15 13.27 4.22
C GLY A 424 5.55 14.66 4.13
N MET A 425 5.69 15.30 2.97
CA MET A 425 5.15 16.64 2.71
C MET A 425 4.31 16.70 1.43
N GLU A 426 3.57 15.62 1.18
CA GLU A 426 2.52 15.56 0.15
C GLU A 426 1.31 16.40 0.58
N CYS A 427 1.46 17.72 0.61
CA CYS A 427 0.53 18.63 1.26
C CYS A 427 -0.80 18.86 0.49
N GLU A 428 -0.88 18.39 -0.76
CA GLU A 428 -2.11 18.41 -1.57
C GLU A 428 -2.44 17.03 -2.14
N GLY A 429 -2.99 16.16 -1.28
CA GLY A 429 -3.41 14.83 -1.69
C GLY A 429 -4.75 14.80 -2.44
N GLY A 430 -5.12 13.62 -2.92
CA GLY A 430 -6.38 13.38 -3.60
C GLY A 430 -7.61 13.65 -2.72
N PRO A 431 -8.79 13.91 -3.32
CA PRO A 431 -10.04 14.02 -2.58
C PRO A 431 -10.47 12.65 -2.02
N MET A 432 -11.25 12.65 -0.94
CA MET A 432 -11.73 11.44 -0.27
C MET A 432 -12.37 10.43 -1.23
N SER A 433 -13.19 10.89 -2.18
CA SER A 433 -13.89 10.03 -3.13
C SER A 433 -12.98 9.22 -4.04
N TRP A 434 -11.75 9.68 -4.28
CA TRP A 434 -10.78 8.96 -5.12
C TRP A 434 -10.43 7.60 -4.51
N MET A 435 -10.16 7.59 -3.19
CA MET A 435 -9.76 6.38 -2.47
C MET A 435 -10.92 5.66 -1.81
N TYR A 436 -11.73 6.40 -1.05
CA TYR A 436 -12.75 5.84 -0.16
C TYR A 436 -14.17 5.94 -0.72
N GLY A 437 -14.35 6.56 -1.89
CA GLY A 437 -15.66 6.76 -2.52
C GLY A 437 -16.51 5.48 -2.61
N PRO A 438 -15.95 4.32 -3.01
CA PRO A 438 -16.70 3.07 -3.07
C PRO A 438 -17.23 2.57 -1.72
N LEU A 439 -16.64 3.00 -0.61
CA LEU A 439 -17.08 2.62 0.74
C LEU A 439 -18.30 3.42 1.20
N LEU A 440 -18.53 4.62 0.64
CA LEU A 440 -19.61 5.49 1.06
C LEU A 440 -20.98 4.87 0.78
N SER A 441 -21.88 4.96 1.75
CA SER A 441 -23.29 4.58 1.59
C SER A 441 -24.07 5.54 0.70
N GLN A 442 -23.65 6.81 0.65
CA GLN A 442 -24.25 7.87 -0.15
C GLN A 442 -23.18 8.74 -0.82
N PRO A 443 -23.45 9.29 -2.03
CA PRO A 443 -22.55 10.23 -2.67
C PRO A 443 -22.32 11.47 -1.81
N LEU A 444 -21.08 11.96 -1.77
CA LEU A 444 -20.74 13.20 -1.08
C LEU A 444 -20.85 14.39 -2.06
N PRO A 445 -21.48 15.51 -1.68
CA PRO A 445 -21.48 16.71 -2.52
C PRO A 445 -20.05 17.16 -2.84
N ARG A 446 -19.80 17.56 -4.10
CA ARG A 446 -18.45 17.89 -4.61
C ARG A 446 -17.67 18.86 -3.71
N LYS A 447 -18.32 19.89 -3.16
CA LYS A 447 -17.65 20.85 -2.27
C LYS A 447 -17.12 20.19 -0.99
N MET A 448 -17.88 19.27 -0.40
CA MET A 448 -17.48 18.53 0.79
C MET A 448 -16.41 17.49 0.48
N ASP A 449 -16.51 16.85 -0.69
CA ASP A 449 -15.49 15.91 -1.17
C ASP A 449 -14.14 16.60 -1.39
N GLN A 450 -14.13 17.79 -1.99
CA GLN A 450 -12.89 18.55 -2.20
C GLN A 450 -12.28 19.11 -0.90
N SER A 451 -13.06 19.25 0.17
CA SER A 451 -12.55 19.68 1.48
C SER A 451 -12.01 18.54 2.34
N ARG A 452 -12.35 17.28 2.04
CA ARG A 452 -11.86 16.10 2.75
C ARG A 452 -10.79 15.44 1.89
N ARG A 453 -9.52 15.63 2.23
CA ARG A 453 -8.39 15.26 1.36
C ARG A 453 -7.36 14.42 2.09
N LEU A 454 -6.51 13.80 1.28
CA LEU A 454 -5.39 12.98 1.69
C LEU A 454 -4.11 13.81 1.93
N ASN A 455 -4.23 14.92 2.66
CA ASN A 455 -3.12 15.87 2.79
C ASN A 455 -2.14 15.45 3.89
N GLY A 456 -0.88 15.32 3.52
CA GLY A 456 0.27 15.32 4.43
C GLY A 456 0.58 16.72 4.98
N SER A 457 1.76 16.88 5.59
CA SER A 457 2.19 18.15 6.18
C SER A 457 2.60 19.19 5.14
N ASP A 458 2.07 20.41 5.25
CA ASP A 458 2.67 21.60 4.63
C ASP A 458 3.85 22.13 5.47
N SER A 459 4.47 23.25 5.08
CA SER A 459 5.60 23.83 5.81
C SER A 459 5.24 24.24 7.25
N ALA A 460 4.05 24.80 7.45
CA ALA A 460 3.61 25.25 8.76
C ALA A 460 3.40 24.05 9.70
N ARG A 461 2.76 22.98 9.22
CA ARG A 461 2.54 21.74 9.97
C ARG A 461 3.85 21.03 10.27
N ALA A 462 4.74 20.91 9.28
CA ALA A 462 6.08 20.34 9.49
C ALA A 462 6.90 21.15 10.51
N THR A 463 6.77 22.48 10.51
CA THR A 463 7.43 23.36 11.49
C THR A 463 6.93 23.11 12.92
N GLU A 464 5.65 22.81 13.12
CA GLU A 464 5.13 22.45 14.45
C GLU A 464 5.68 21.12 14.97
N ILE A 465 5.85 20.13 14.08
CA ILE A 465 6.54 18.87 14.43
C ILE A 465 7.98 19.17 14.85
N LEU A 466 8.68 19.98 14.05
CA LEU A 466 10.06 20.40 14.32
C LEU A 466 10.20 21.11 15.67
N ASN A 467 9.28 22.03 16.00
CA ASN A 467 9.25 22.80 17.25
C ASN A 467 9.24 21.92 18.51
N HIS A 468 8.60 20.76 18.41
CA HIS A 468 8.35 19.92 19.58
C HIS A 468 9.30 18.72 19.68
N LEU A 469 9.79 18.20 18.55
CA LEU A 469 10.63 17.01 18.55
C LEU A 469 12.14 17.29 18.45
N ASN A 470 12.55 18.49 18.04
CA ASN A 470 13.95 18.95 17.99
C ASN A 470 14.96 17.91 17.43
N PRO A 471 14.76 17.39 16.20
CA PRO A 471 15.68 16.44 15.58
C PRO A 471 17.03 17.10 15.23
N LYS A 472 18.09 16.29 15.16
CA LYS A 472 19.40 16.75 14.69
C LYS A 472 19.45 16.92 13.17
N GLU A 473 18.75 16.07 12.42
CA GLU A 473 18.60 16.17 10.97
C GLU A 473 17.19 15.80 10.50
N VAL A 474 16.80 16.32 9.35
CA VAL A 474 15.46 16.17 8.76
C VAL A 474 15.56 15.70 7.31
N PHE A 475 14.76 14.71 6.96
CA PHE A 475 14.61 14.22 5.59
C PHE A 475 13.13 14.32 5.18
N ILE A 476 12.88 15.11 4.15
CA ILE A 476 11.56 15.21 3.54
C ILE A 476 11.43 14.08 2.53
N TYR A 477 10.67 13.05 2.87
CA TYR A 477 10.48 11.84 2.07
C TYR A 477 9.01 11.68 1.64
N ALA A 478 8.59 10.50 1.19
CA ALA A 478 7.20 10.20 0.83
C ALA A 478 6.56 11.18 -0.18
N MET A 479 7.35 11.75 -1.08
CA MET A 479 6.89 12.76 -2.05
C MET A 479 6.36 12.14 -3.36
N GLY A 480 6.50 10.82 -3.54
CA GLY A 480 6.06 10.13 -4.77
C GLY A 480 6.79 10.57 -6.05
N GLN A 481 8.00 11.13 -5.92
CA GLN A 481 8.77 11.69 -7.05
C GLN A 481 9.47 10.61 -7.88
N GLU A 482 9.74 9.46 -7.27
CA GLU A 482 10.47 8.37 -7.90
C GLU A 482 9.73 7.84 -9.13
N PRO A 483 10.39 7.74 -10.30
CA PRO A 483 9.74 7.31 -11.52
C PRO A 483 9.05 5.93 -11.44
N TRP A 484 9.59 5.00 -10.65
CA TRP A 484 9.01 3.67 -10.46
C TRP A 484 7.66 3.67 -9.74
N LEU A 485 7.24 4.78 -9.11
CA LEU A 485 5.94 4.93 -8.44
C LEU A 485 4.87 5.60 -9.30
N ARG A 486 5.20 6.09 -10.50
CA ARG A 486 4.26 6.85 -11.36
C ARG A 486 3.00 6.09 -11.74
N HIS A 487 3.07 4.77 -11.80
CA HIS A 487 1.93 3.91 -12.09
C HIS A 487 0.94 3.78 -10.91
N VAL A 488 1.38 4.11 -9.69
CA VAL A 488 0.57 4.12 -8.47
C VAL A 488 0.04 5.53 -8.18
N MET A 489 0.90 6.56 -8.31
CA MET A 489 0.57 7.92 -7.83
C MET A 489 0.32 8.93 -8.96
N VAL A 490 0.88 8.70 -10.16
CA VAL A 490 0.83 9.64 -11.31
C VAL A 490 1.45 11.03 -11.03
N LEU A 491 2.27 11.14 -9.98
CA LEU A 491 2.84 12.41 -9.57
C LEU A 491 4.10 12.72 -10.39
N GLN A 492 4.17 13.93 -10.92
CA GLN A 492 5.36 14.52 -11.50
C GLN A 492 5.35 16.01 -11.17
N TYR A 493 6.28 16.43 -10.31
CA TYR A 493 6.36 17.81 -9.89
C TYR A 493 7.26 18.64 -10.79
N ASP A 494 6.83 19.88 -10.98
CA ASP A 494 7.71 20.99 -11.32
C ASP A 494 7.93 21.88 -10.09
N GLU A 495 8.73 22.93 -10.23
CA GLU A 495 9.06 23.85 -9.13
C GLU A 495 7.86 24.65 -8.61
N THR A 496 6.75 24.69 -9.36
CA THR A 496 5.52 25.41 -8.99
C THR A 496 4.53 24.54 -8.23
N ALA A 497 4.75 23.22 -8.18
CA ALA A 497 3.92 22.31 -7.41
C ALA A 497 3.90 22.72 -5.92
N PRO A 498 2.71 22.81 -5.28
CA PRO A 498 2.58 23.18 -3.87
C PRO A 498 3.48 22.37 -2.93
N GLN A 499 3.61 21.07 -3.19
CA GLN A 499 4.49 20.14 -2.50
C GLN A 499 5.94 20.60 -2.52
N MET A 500 6.43 21.04 -3.68
CA MET A 500 7.81 21.52 -3.86
C MET A 500 8.02 22.87 -3.19
N ILE A 501 7.05 23.77 -3.31
CA ILE A 501 7.06 25.10 -2.67
C ILE A 501 7.09 24.95 -1.15
N GLU A 502 6.19 24.16 -0.56
CA GLU A 502 6.06 24.00 0.88
C GLU A 502 7.26 23.26 1.49
N SER A 503 7.75 22.20 0.85
CA SER A 503 8.96 21.52 1.32
C SER A 503 10.22 22.40 1.19
N ASN A 504 10.33 23.25 0.16
CA ASN A 504 11.42 24.23 0.09
C ASN A 504 11.33 25.26 1.23
N LYS A 505 10.12 25.77 1.55
CA LYS A 505 9.92 26.67 2.70
C LYS A 505 10.36 26.01 4.00
N PHE A 506 10.01 24.73 4.21
CA PHE A 506 10.38 24.01 5.43
C PHE A 506 11.89 23.77 5.54
N ILE A 507 12.57 23.47 4.42
CA ILE A 507 14.04 23.39 4.37
C ILE A 507 14.67 24.73 4.82
N GLU A 508 14.15 25.87 4.35
CA GLU A 508 14.65 27.18 4.79
C GLU A 508 14.41 27.45 6.29
N VAL A 509 13.28 27.00 6.84
CA VAL A 509 13.04 27.03 8.30
C VAL A 509 14.10 26.21 9.06
N CYS A 510 14.41 25.00 8.58
CA CYS A 510 15.44 24.15 9.19
C CYS A 510 16.83 24.80 9.12
N LYS A 511 17.20 25.35 7.95
CA LYS A 511 18.46 26.09 7.75
C LYS A 511 18.59 27.27 8.72
N GLY A 512 17.51 28.06 8.88
CA GLY A 512 17.47 29.18 9.83
C GLY A 512 17.68 28.78 11.29
N ARG A 513 17.50 27.49 11.62
CA ARG A 513 17.72 26.91 12.95
C ARG A 513 19.00 26.07 13.06
N ASN A 514 19.83 26.06 12.02
CA ASN A 514 21.02 25.21 11.92
C ASN A 514 20.71 23.70 12.04
N ILE A 515 19.57 23.26 11.52
CA ILE A 515 19.19 21.86 11.42
C ILE A 515 19.40 21.41 9.97
N PRO A 516 20.35 20.50 9.68
CA PRO A 516 20.49 19.87 8.37
C PRO A 516 19.15 19.30 7.88
N ALA A 517 18.74 19.71 6.68
CA ALA A 517 17.52 19.24 6.05
C ALA A 517 17.76 18.93 4.57
N ALA A 518 17.26 17.79 4.12
CA ALA A 518 17.31 17.37 2.72
C ALA A 518 15.98 16.78 2.27
N ARG A 519 15.74 16.79 0.95
CA ARG A 519 14.66 16.05 0.31
C ARG A 519 15.29 14.97 -0.57
N PRO A 520 15.59 13.76 -0.03
CA PRO A 520 16.24 12.70 -0.80
C PRO A 520 15.42 12.33 -2.04
N PHE A 521 16.11 12.00 -3.12
CA PHE A 521 15.51 11.61 -4.40
C PHE A 521 16.31 10.45 -5.00
N LEU A 522 15.60 9.41 -5.45
CA LEU A 522 16.12 8.16 -6.02
C LEU A 522 16.87 7.25 -5.02
N SER A 523 17.94 7.74 -4.40
CA SER A 523 18.69 6.99 -3.39
C SER A 523 19.55 7.90 -2.50
N MET A 524 19.74 7.49 -1.25
CA MET A 524 20.66 8.15 -0.30
C MET A 524 21.19 7.09 0.68
N GLU A 525 22.44 7.23 1.09
CA GLU A 525 23.05 6.39 2.12
C GLU A 525 23.80 7.25 3.13
N GLN A 526 23.66 6.92 4.42
CA GLN A 526 24.41 7.54 5.51
C GLN A 526 24.67 6.55 6.64
N ILE A 527 25.62 6.90 7.51
CA ILE A 527 25.91 6.16 8.74
C ILE A 527 25.68 7.10 9.91
N LEU A 528 24.80 6.70 10.83
CA LEU A 528 24.61 7.37 12.11
C LEU A 528 25.57 6.73 13.12
N GLU A 529 26.69 7.40 13.38
CA GLU A 529 27.73 6.96 14.34
C GLU A 529 27.36 7.30 15.76
#